data_AF-A0A3E0I935-F1
#
_entry.id   AF-A0A3E0I935-F1
#
_cell.length_a   1.000
_cell.length_b   1.000
_cell.length_c   1.000
_cell.angle_alpha   90.00
_cell.angle_beta   90.00
_cell.angle_gamma   90.00
#
_symmetry.space_group_name_H-M   'P 1'
#
loop_
_entity.id
_entity.type
_entity.pdbx_description
1 polymer ?
#
loop_
_entity_poly.entity_id
_entity_poly.type
_entity_poly.pdbx_seq_one_letter_code
_entity_poly.pdbx_strand_id
1 'polypeptide(L)'
;MKHAIITTVFIVFIGVSLALTTKQKELTDPIKIAAIFQGYDEYGYTFSFVNEEGDDDVITFEGISEKILKLYNLKDTKFVEQEFEITYDYEVSDDEVETPVLQSIKKIE
;
A
#
# COMPACT_ATOMS: atom_id res chain seq x y z
N MET A 1 25.51 -36.08 64.49
CA MET A 1 25.22 -36.23 63.04
C MET A 1 25.07 -34.83 62.47
N LYS A 2 25.83 -34.50 61.42
CA LYS A 2 25.93 -33.14 60.86
C LYS A 2 24.70 -32.89 59.97
N HIS A 3 23.85 -31.94 60.33
CA HIS A 3 22.75 -31.52 59.47
C HIS A 3 23.33 -30.69 58.32
N ALA A 4 23.33 -31.27 57.11
CA ALA A 4 23.63 -30.55 55.89
C ALA A 4 22.48 -29.57 55.61
N ILE A 5 22.81 -28.29 55.56
CA ILE A 5 21.92 -27.21 55.13
C ILE A 5 21.83 -27.33 53.61
N ILE A 6 20.69 -27.79 53.09
CA ILE A 6 20.47 -27.83 51.64
C ILE A 6 19.77 -26.52 51.24
N THR A 7 20.55 -25.71 50.55
CA THR A 7 20.24 -24.47 49.86
C THR A 7 19.24 -24.70 48.72
N THR A 8 18.12 -23.96 48.68
CA THR A 8 17.35 -23.81 47.44
C THR A 8 16.87 -22.37 47.33
N VAL A 9 17.56 -21.61 46.48
CA VAL A 9 17.23 -20.23 46.11
C VAL A 9 16.14 -20.28 45.03
N PHE A 10 14.96 -19.75 45.34
CA PHE A 10 13.83 -19.64 44.42
C PHE A 10 14.00 -18.34 43.60
N ILE A 11 14.62 -18.42 42.43
CA ILE A 11 14.67 -17.28 41.49
C ILE A 11 13.36 -17.30 40.70
N VAL A 12 12.45 -16.40 41.06
CA VAL A 12 11.21 -16.15 40.29
C VAL A 12 11.58 -15.37 39.03
N PHE A 13 11.66 -16.08 37.90
CA PHE A 13 11.73 -15.49 36.57
C PHE A 13 10.37 -14.85 36.25
N ILE A 14 10.26 -13.53 36.41
CA ILE A 14 9.12 -12.76 35.90
C ILE A 14 9.31 -12.65 34.39
N GLY A 15 8.76 -13.62 33.66
CA GLY A 15 8.63 -13.55 32.20
C GLY A 15 7.58 -12.51 31.85
N VAL A 16 7.97 -11.24 31.72
CA VAL A 16 7.17 -10.24 31.02
C VAL A 16 7.26 -10.57 29.53
N SER A 17 6.33 -11.40 29.06
CA SER A 17 6.12 -11.61 27.64
C SER A 17 5.55 -10.32 27.06
N LEU A 18 6.43 -9.43 26.60
CA LEU A 18 6.06 -8.29 25.78
C LEU A 18 5.55 -8.86 24.45
N ALA A 19 4.23 -9.05 24.36
CA ALA A 19 3.59 -9.47 23.12
C ALA A 19 3.70 -8.30 22.13
N LEU A 20 4.71 -8.36 21.27
CA LEU A 20 4.83 -7.52 20.09
C LEU A 20 3.67 -7.89 19.16
N THR A 21 2.60 -7.12 19.18
CA THR A 21 1.53 -7.22 18.19
C THR A 21 2.06 -6.66 16.87
N THR A 22 2.63 -7.52 16.03
CA THR A 22 2.89 -7.20 14.62
C THR A 22 1.53 -6.99 13.94
N LYS A 23 1.21 -5.75 13.54
CA LYS A 23 0.08 -5.48 12.65
C LYS A 23 0.32 -6.25 11.36
N GLN A 24 -0.51 -7.27 11.12
CA GLN A 24 -0.50 -8.05 9.89
C GLN A 24 -1.19 -7.17 8.84
N LYS A 25 -0.42 -6.59 7.91
CA LYS A 25 -0.93 -5.87 6.76
C LYS A 25 -1.75 -6.88 5.96
N GLU A 26 -3.07 -6.73 5.88
CA GLU A 26 -3.89 -7.55 4.97
C GLU A 26 -3.39 -7.27 3.56
N LEU A 27 -2.83 -8.29 2.92
CA LEU A 27 -2.35 -8.21 1.55
C LEU A 27 -3.54 -8.50 0.64
N THR A 28 -4.27 -7.46 0.26
CA THR A 28 -5.26 -7.54 -0.82
C THR A 28 -4.54 -7.75 -2.14
N ASP A 29 -5.08 -8.60 -3.02
CA ASP A 29 -4.49 -8.82 -4.35
C ASP A 29 -4.46 -7.51 -5.15
N PRO A 30 -3.36 -7.20 -5.87
CA PRO A 30 -3.29 -5.99 -6.68
C PRO A 30 -4.34 -5.99 -7.79
N ILE A 31 -5.01 -4.86 -7.96
CA ILE A 31 -6.05 -4.65 -8.96
C ILE A 31 -5.38 -4.15 -10.24
N LYS A 32 -5.69 -4.78 -11.38
CA LYS A 32 -5.22 -4.36 -12.70
C LYS A 32 -6.39 -3.92 -13.58
N ILE A 33 -6.31 -2.72 -14.13
CA ILE A 33 -7.35 -2.12 -14.98
C ILE A 33 -6.75 -1.33 -16.15
N ALA A 34 -7.54 -1.13 -17.19
CA ALA A 34 -7.27 -0.15 -18.24
C ALA A 34 -7.90 1.19 -17.84
N ALA A 35 -7.12 2.26 -17.84
CA ALA A 35 -7.55 3.57 -17.37
C ALA A 35 -6.95 4.70 -18.21
N ILE A 36 -7.71 5.79 -18.36
CA ILE A 36 -7.33 6.98 -19.10
C ILE A 36 -6.79 8.01 -18.13
N PHE A 37 -5.59 8.52 -18.38
CA PHE A 37 -4.98 9.54 -17.53
C PHE A 37 -5.66 10.90 -17.73
N GLN A 38 -6.24 11.45 -16.66
CA GLN A 38 -7.00 12.70 -16.67
C GLN A 38 -6.12 13.92 -16.34
N GLY A 39 -5.00 13.71 -15.66
CA GLY A 39 -4.06 14.77 -15.33
C GLY A 39 -3.50 14.68 -13.92
N TYR A 40 -2.77 15.73 -13.55
CA TYR A 40 -2.16 15.90 -12.23
C TYR A 40 -2.56 17.26 -11.65
N ASP A 41 -3.07 17.27 -10.43
CA ASP A 41 -3.50 18.47 -9.70
C ASP A 41 -3.01 18.47 -8.23
N GLU A 42 -3.68 19.23 -7.35
CA GLU A 42 -3.34 19.29 -5.92
C GLU A 42 -3.67 18.01 -5.14
N TYR A 43 -4.57 17.16 -5.66
CA TYR A 43 -5.00 15.91 -5.04
C TYR A 43 -4.22 14.70 -5.54
N GLY A 44 -3.50 14.83 -6.66
CA GLY A 44 -2.61 13.80 -7.16
C GLY A 44 -2.80 13.52 -8.64
N TYR A 45 -2.60 12.26 -9.03
CA TYR A 45 -2.68 11.79 -10.41
C TYR A 45 -3.99 11.04 -10.62
N THR A 46 -4.87 11.58 -11.45
CA THR A 46 -6.21 11.04 -11.66
C THR A 46 -6.29 10.21 -12.92
N PHE A 47 -6.96 9.07 -12.81
CA PHE A 47 -7.27 8.17 -13.91
C PHE A 47 -8.77 7.87 -13.91
N SER A 48 -9.39 7.83 -15.08
CA SER A 48 -10.77 7.35 -15.25
C SER A 48 -10.77 5.95 -15.85
N PHE A 49 -11.67 5.08 -15.43
CA PHE A 49 -11.79 3.72 -15.94
C PHE A 49 -13.25 3.28 -15.93
N VAL A 50 -13.56 2.22 -16.67
CA VAL A 50 -14.88 1.59 -16.62
C VAL A 50 -14.80 0.45 -15.60
N ASN A 51 -15.65 0.49 -14.58
CA ASN A 51 -15.69 -0.53 -13.54
C ASN A 51 -16.38 -1.83 -14.03
N GLU A 52 -16.46 -2.85 -13.16
CA GLU A 52 -17.07 -4.13 -13.52
C GLU A 52 -18.57 -4.05 -13.86
N GLU A 53 -19.25 -2.99 -13.41
CA GLU A 53 -20.67 -2.72 -13.67
C GLU A 53 -20.87 -1.99 -15.01
N GLY A 54 -19.79 -1.57 -15.67
CA GLY A 54 -19.83 -0.81 -16.93
C GLY A 54 -19.98 0.70 -16.74
N ASP A 55 -19.83 1.18 -15.51
CA ASP A 55 -19.92 2.60 -15.18
C ASP A 55 -18.55 3.27 -15.15
N ASP A 56 -18.49 4.55 -15.53
CA ASP A 56 -17.30 5.37 -15.43
C ASP A 56 -16.98 5.68 -13.96
N ASP A 57 -15.78 5.32 -13.53
CA ASP A 57 -15.26 5.58 -12.20
C ASP A 57 -13.88 6.27 -12.28
N VAL A 58 -13.44 6.87 -11.17
CA VAL A 58 -12.19 7.61 -11.09
C VAL A 58 -11.35 7.16 -9.90
N ILE A 59 -10.05 7.06 -10.12
CA ILE A 59 -9.07 6.78 -9.09
C ILE A 59 -8.01 7.88 -9.08
N THR A 60 -7.69 8.40 -7.89
CA THR A 60 -6.66 9.42 -7.72
C THR A 60 -5.56 8.88 -6.82
N PHE A 61 -4.34 8.86 -7.34
CA PHE A 61 -3.14 8.51 -6.59
C PHE A 61 -2.50 9.79 -6.06
N GLU A 62 -2.53 10.01 -4.74
CA GLU A 62 -1.91 11.19 -4.11
C GLU A 62 -0.44 11.34 -4.51
N GLY A 63 0.27 10.21 -4.55
CA GLY A 63 1.66 10.12 -4.98
C GLY A 63 1.90 8.95 -5.93
N ILE A 64 2.85 9.14 -6.85
CA ILE A 64 3.38 8.07 -7.69
C ILE A 64 4.88 7.98 -7.45
N SER A 65 5.39 6.76 -7.30
CA SER A 65 6.82 6.53 -7.05
C SER A 65 7.70 7.13 -8.15
N GLU A 66 8.87 7.66 -7.77
CA GLU A 66 9.82 8.22 -8.75
C GLU A 66 10.24 7.22 -9.82
N LYS A 67 10.25 5.92 -9.49
CA LYS A 67 10.56 4.84 -10.43
C LYS A 67 9.58 4.85 -11.61
N ILE A 68 8.29 5.05 -11.34
CA ILE A 68 7.24 5.13 -12.36
C ILE A 68 7.35 6.46 -13.12
N LEU A 69 7.53 7.57 -12.41
CA LEU A 69 7.64 8.90 -13.03
C LEU A 69 8.84 9.05 -13.98
N LYS A 70 9.90 8.27 -13.78
CA LYS A 70 11.05 8.19 -14.69
C LYS A 70 10.71 7.48 -16.02
N LEU A 71 9.74 6.56 -16.01
CA LEU A 71 9.27 5.87 -17.21
C LEU A 71 8.28 6.74 -17.98
N TYR A 72 7.32 7.32 -17.25
CA TYR A 72 6.29 8.20 -17.77
C TYR A 72 6.24 9.45 -16.91
N ASN A 73 6.72 10.57 -17.45
CA ASN A 73 6.61 11.85 -16.74
C ASN A 73 5.15 12.34 -16.78
N LEU A 74 4.29 11.78 -15.92
CA LEU A 74 2.85 12.05 -15.88
C LEU A 74 2.50 13.50 -15.51
N LYS A 75 3.48 14.31 -15.12
CA LYS A 75 3.33 15.77 -15.01
C LYS A 75 3.33 16.50 -16.36
N ASP A 76 3.73 15.81 -17.43
CA ASP A 76 3.70 16.32 -18.79
C ASP A 76 2.30 16.14 -19.38
N THR A 77 1.71 17.24 -19.84
CA THR A 77 0.36 17.25 -20.43
C THR A 77 0.22 16.36 -21.65
N LYS A 78 1.33 15.94 -22.28
CA LYS A 78 1.27 15.02 -23.42
C LYS A 78 0.59 13.70 -23.10
N PHE A 79 0.60 13.25 -21.84
CA PHE A 79 0.03 11.97 -21.43
C PHE A 79 -1.46 12.05 -21.07
N VAL A 80 -2.01 13.27 -20.96
CA VAL A 80 -3.45 13.48 -20.71
C VAL A 80 -4.25 12.84 -21.85
N GLU A 81 -5.38 12.22 -21.51
CA GLU A 81 -6.24 11.44 -22.40
C GLU A 81 -5.60 10.18 -23.01
N GLN A 82 -4.38 9.79 -22.58
CA GLN A 82 -3.80 8.51 -22.99
C GLN A 82 -4.28 7.36 -22.10
N GLU A 83 -4.43 6.20 -22.73
CA GLU A 83 -4.83 4.97 -22.05
C GLU A 83 -3.61 4.18 -21.53
N PHE A 84 -3.75 3.67 -20.32
CA PHE A 84 -2.73 2.90 -19.62
C PHE A 84 -3.33 1.66 -18.97
N GLU A 85 -2.59 0.56 -19.01
CA GLU A 85 -2.79 -0.55 -18.08
C GLU A 85 -2.11 -0.16 -16.76
N ILE A 86 -2.90 0.05 -15.71
CA ILE A 86 -2.41 0.35 -14.37
C ILE A 86 -2.61 -0.85 -13.45
N THR A 87 -1.70 -1.02 -12.50
CA THR A 87 -1.86 -1.98 -11.39
C THR A 87 -1.66 -1.24 -10.09
N TYR A 88 -2.60 -1.36 -9.17
CA TYR A 88 -2.58 -0.69 -7.88
C TYR A 88 -3.03 -1.59 -6.74
N ASP A 89 -2.64 -1.24 -5.54
CA ASP A 89 -3.13 -1.84 -4.29
C ASP A 89 -3.65 -0.74 -3.36
N TYR A 90 -4.24 -1.14 -2.24
CA TYR A 90 -4.63 -0.23 -1.18
C TYR A 90 -3.67 -0.38 -0.01
N GLU A 91 -3.12 0.73 0.47
CA GLU A 91 -2.40 0.78 1.72
C GLU A 91 -3.29 1.32 2.83
N VAL A 92 -3.39 0.56 3.92
CA VAL A 92 -4.11 0.97 5.12
C VAL A 92 -3.15 1.72 6.05
N SER A 93 -3.46 2.97 6.33
CA SER A 93 -2.73 3.79 7.31
C SER A 93 -3.03 3.35 8.75
N ASP A 94 -2.27 3.89 9.73
CA ASP A 94 -2.51 3.62 11.14
C ASP A 94 -3.90 4.04 11.61
N ASP A 95 -4.49 5.04 10.94
CA ASP A 95 -5.84 5.56 11.15
C ASP A 95 -6.93 4.77 10.36
N GLU A 96 -6.59 3.59 9.85
CA GLU A 96 -7.50 2.70 9.10
C GLU A 96 -8.06 3.30 7.80
N VAL A 97 -7.40 4.34 7.26
CA VAL A 97 -7.73 4.92 5.96
C VAL A 97 -7.03 4.13 4.86
N GLU A 98 -7.81 3.56 3.93
CA GLU A 98 -7.32 2.89 2.72
C GLU A 98 -6.99 3.93 1.64
N THR A 99 -5.75 3.93 1.17
CA THR A 99 -5.28 4.85 0.12
C THR A 99 -4.76 4.05 -1.08
N PRO A 100 -5.17 4.36 -2.31
CA PRO A 100 -4.69 3.66 -3.48
C PRO A 100 -3.22 4.01 -3.75
N VAL A 101 -2.40 2.99 -4.03
CA VAL A 101 -0.98 3.14 -4.37
C VAL A 101 -0.69 2.48 -5.70
N LEU A 102 -0.14 3.27 -6.63
CA LEU A 102 0.19 2.80 -7.97
C LEU A 102 1.46 1.94 -7.96
N GLN A 103 1.31 0.65 -8.28
CA GLN A 103 2.40 -0.33 -8.30
C GLN A 103 3.09 -0.40 -9.67
N SER A 104 2.31 -0.34 -10.75
CA SER A 104 2.85 -0.34 -12.11
C SER A 104 1.94 0.37 -13.11
N ILE A 105 2.54 0.84 -14.19
CA ILE A 105 1.84 1.49 -15.31
C ILE A 105 2.51 1.11 -16.62
N LYS A 106 1.69 0.86 -17.64
CA LYS A 106 2.14 0.58 -19.00
C LYS A 106 1.20 1.26 -19.98
N LYS A 107 1.74 2.05 -20.90
CA LYS A 107 0.93 2.65 -21.96
C LYS A 107 0.33 1.55 -22.87
N ILE A 108 -0.95 1.69 -23.20
CA ILE A 108 -1.62 0.88 -24.22
C ILE A 108 -1.47 1.63 -25.56
N GLU A 109 -1.00 0.95 -26.59
CA GLU A 109 -0.82 1.48 -27.95
C GLU A 109 -1.97 1.09 -28.87
#